data_AF-X0UTG3-F1
#
_entry.id   AF-X0UTG3-F1
#
_cell.length_a   1.000
_cell.length_b   1.000
_cell.length_c   1.000
_cell.angle_alpha   90.00
_cell.angle_beta   90.00
_cell.angle_gamma   90.00
#
_symmetry.space_group_name_H-M   'P 1'
#
loop_
_entity.id
_entity.type
_entity.pdbx_description
1 polymer ?
#
loop_
_entity_poly.entity_id
_entity_poly.type
_entity_poly.pdbx_seq_one_letter_code
_entity_poly.pdbx_strand_id
1 'polypeptide(L)' 'MGDIMRPVPFKQLLHWITEEYRSQWTIFGIPESQFFIKENGKGIQIFDESCATPVGPAAGPHTQLTQNIVAAYL' A
#
# COMPACT_ATOMS: atom_id res chain seq x y z
N MET A 1 1.80 -6.57 17.97
CA MET A 1 1.51 -7.81 17.21
C MET A 1 1.06 -8.87 18.20
N GLY A 2 -0.09 -9.51 17.95
CA GLY A 2 -0.46 -10.71 18.71
C GLY A 2 0.47 -11.87 18.36
N ASP A 3 0.59 -12.83 19.26
CA ASP A 3 1.48 -14.01 19.12
C ASP A 3 1.08 -14.91 17.92
N ILE A 4 -0.16 -14.75 17.42
CA ILE A 4 -0.71 -15.50 16.29
C ILE A 4 -1.23 -14.53 15.23
N MET A 5 -0.69 -14.63 14.02
CA MET A 5 -1.23 -13.94 12.85
C MET A 5 -2.35 -14.76 12.22
N ARG A 6 -3.52 -14.14 12.01
CA ARG A 6 -4.65 -14.74 11.31
C ARG A 6 -4.77 -14.09 9.93
N PRO A 7 -4.54 -14.81 8.83
CA PRO A 7 -4.60 -14.22 7.50
C PRO A 7 -6.03 -13.83 7.15
N VAL A 8 -6.19 -12.66 6.55
CA VAL A 8 -7.44 -12.27 5.89
C VAL A 8 -7.41 -12.85 4.47
N PRO A 9 -8.49 -13.50 3.99
CA PRO A 9 -8.54 -14.00 2.62
C PRO A 9 -8.29 -12.90 1.59
N PHE A 10 -7.51 -13.20 0.56
CA PHE A 10 -7.16 -12.24 -0.50
C PHE A 10 -8.39 -11.57 -1.14
N LYS A 11 -9.44 -12.35 -1.45
CA LYS A 11 -10.70 -11.83 -2.02
C LYS A 11 -11.37 -10.81 -1.10
N GLN A 12 -11.30 -11.02 0.21
CA GLN A 12 -11.89 -10.11 1.19
C GLN A 12 -11.10 -8.80 1.26
N LEU A 13 -9.77 -8.85 1.19
CA LEU A 13 -8.92 -7.66 1.12
C LEU A 13 -9.22 -6.82 -0.13
N LEU A 14 -9.30 -7.47 -1.30
CA LEU A 14 -9.64 -6.77 -2.55
C LEU A 14 -11.03 -6.12 -2.47
N HIS A 15 -12.03 -6.88 -2.02
CA HIS A 15 -13.40 -6.36 -1.89
C HIS A 15 -13.46 -5.16 -0.95
N TRP A 16 -12.75 -5.21 0.19
CA TRP A 16 -12.65 -4.08 1.10
C TRP A 16 -12.05 -2.86 0.40
N ILE A 17 -10.86 -2.98 -0.21
CA ILE A 17 -10.18 -1.88 -0.89
C ILE A 17 -11.08 -1.25 -1.96
N THR A 18 -11.71 -2.05 -2.81
CA THR A 18 -12.50 -1.53 -3.95
C THR A 18 -13.83 -0.91 -3.51
N GLU A 19 -14.52 -1.53 -2.55
CA GLU A 19 -15.82 -1.03 -2.08
C GLU A 19 -15.67 0.24 -1.24
N GLU A 20 -14.66 0.28 -0.37
CA GLU A 20 -14.36 1.45 0.44
C GLU A 20 -13.99 2.64 -0.46
N TYR A 21 -13.08 2.43 -1.43
CA TYR A 21 -12.68 3.50 -2.33
C TYR A 21 -13.86 4.01 -3.17
N ARG A 22 -14.71 3.11 -3.70
CA ARG A 22 -15.89 3.49 -4.48
C ARG A 22 -16.91 4.30 -3.68
N SER A 23 -17.10 3.98 -2.40
CA SER A 23 -18.15 4.58 -1.58
C SER A 23 -17.70 5.79 -0.75
N GLN A 24 -16.43 5.83 -0.37
CA GLN A 24 -15.90 6.78 0.61
C GLN A 24 -14.64 7.50 0.15
N TRP A 25 -14.07 7.15 -1.01
CA TRP A 25 -12.79 7.69 -1.49
C TRP A 25 -11.65 7.46 -0.49
N THR A 26 -11.70 6.33 0.22
CA THR A 26 -10.69 5.92 1.19
C THR A 26 -10.25 4.48 0.95
N ILE A 27 -9.02 4.15 1.34
CA ILE A 27 -8.52 2.78 1.37
C ILE A 27 -7.97 2.51 2.77
N PHE A 28 -8.56 1.55 3.49
CA PHE A 28 -8.24 1.24 4.89
C PHE A 28 -8.32 2.48 5.81
N GLY A 29 -9.27 3.37 5.54
CA GLY A 29 -9.51 4.62 6.27
C GLY A 29 -8.61 5.79 5.86
N ILE A 30 -7.68 5.60 4.91
CA ILE A 30 -6.81 6.68 4.40
C ILE A 30 -7.55 7.40 3.27
N PRO A 31 -7.86 8.70 3.41
CA PRO A 31 -8.53 9.47 2.36
C PRO A 31 -7.64 9.64 1.12
N GLU A 32 -8.26 9.64 -0.07
CA GLU A 32 -7.58 9.90 -1.34
C GLU A 32 -6.79 11.21 -1.35
N SER A 33 -7.27 12.23 -0.64
CA SER A 33 -6.56 13.51 -0.53
C SER A 33 -5.20 13.42 0.17
N GLN A 34 -4.89 12.29 0.81
CA GLN A 34 -3.59 12.00 1.42
C GLN A 34 -2.71 11.09 0.56
N PHE A 35 -3.21 10.64 -0.60
CA PHE A 35 -2.46 9.77 -1.48
C PHE A 35 -1.25 10.51 -2.07
N PHE A 36 -0.11 9.84 -2.07
CA PHE A 36 1.10 10.30 -2.72
C PHE A 36 0.97 10.18 -4.24
N ILE A 37 0.77 11.33 -4.89
CA ILE A 37 0.82 11.44 -6.34
C ILE A 37 2.19 12.02 -6.73
N LYS A 38 3.00 11.21 -7.39
CA LYS A 38 4.27 11.69 -7.92
C LYS A 38 4.04 12.65 -9.09
N GLU A 39 4.43 13.91 -8.91
CA GLU A 39 4.20 14.96 -9.92
C GLU A 39 5.25 15.03 -11.03
N ASN A 40 6.43 14.42 -10.84
CA ASN A 40 7.54 14.51 -11.79
C ASN A 40 7.87 13.17 -12.47
N GLY A 41 8.51 13.24 -13.63
CA GLY A 41 8.94 12.07 -14.39
C GLY A 41 10.27 11.44 -13.93
N LYS A 42 10.88 11.88 -12.82
CA LYS A 42 12.21 11.41 -12.41
C LYS A 42 12.13 10.02 -11.78
N GLY A 43 12.65 8.99 -12.43
CA GLY A 43 12.82 7.66 -11.83
C GLY A 43 14.25 7.42 -11.39
N ILE A 44 14.49 6.26 -10.78
CA ILE A 44 15.83 5.73 -10.58
C ILE A 44 15.90 4.33 -11.20
N GLN A 45 17.10 3.95 -11.66
CA GLN A 45 17.38 2.60 -12.11
C GLN A 45 18.07 1.85 -10.97
N ILE A 46 17.55 0.70 -10.58
CA ILE A 46 18.16 -0.20 -9.60
C ILE A 46 18.39 -1.55 -10.30
N PHE A 47 19.65 -1.91 -10.54
CA PHE A 47 20.00 -3.06 -11.38
C PHE A 47 19.29 -2.95 -12.76
N ASP A 48 18.58 -4.00 -13.17
CA ASP A 48 17.83 -4.05 -14.42
C ASP A 48 16.38 -3.56 -14.27
N GLU A 49 16.00 -3.00 -13.11
CA GLU A 49 14.64 -2.56 -12.80
C GLU A 49 14.53 -1.03 -12.69
N SER A 50 13.39 -0.50 -13.15
CA SER A 50 13.05 0.93 -13.03
C SER A 50 12.13 1.16 -11.83
N CYS A 51 12.47 2.12 -10.98
CA CYS A 51 11.67 2.51 -9.82
C CYS A 51 11.21 3.96 -9.92
N ALA A 52 9.94 4.21 -9.59
CA ALA A 52 9.38 5.55 -9.60
C ALA A 52 9.95 6.44 -8.48
N THR A 53 10.26 5.87 -7.32
CA THR A 53 10.80 6.57 -6.13
C THR A 53 12.00 5.81 -5.57
N PRO A 54 12.96 6.50 -4.91
CA PRO A 54 14.10 5.86 -4.24
C PRO A 54 13.75 5.28 -2.86
N VAL A 55 12.49 5.41 -2.42
CA VAL A 55 12.02 5.00 -1.11
C VAL A 55 10.83 4.06 -1.24
N GLY A 56 10.74 3.11 -0.32
CA GLY A 56 9.67 2.13 -0.20
C GLY A 56 9.73 1.42 1.16
N PRO A 57 8.72 0.61 1.51
CA PRO A 57 8.69 -0.08 2.79
C PRO A 57 9.80 -1.15 2.87
N ALA A 58 10.55 -1.15 3.98
CA ALA A 58 11.54 -2.18 4.25
C ALA A 58 10.89 -3.46 4.79
N ALA A 59 11.46 -4.62 4.44
CA ALA A 59 11.00 -5.90 4.98
C ALA A 59 11.14 -5.93 6.51
N GLY A 60 10.03 -6.17 7.22
CA GLY A 60 10.02 -6.21 8.67
C GLY A 60 8.60 -6.25 9.27
N PRO A 61 8.44 -5.95 10.57
CA PRO A 61 7.14 -5.96 11.22
C PRO A 61 6.09 -5.10 10.53
N HIS A 62 6.50 -3.98 9.92
CA HIS A 62 5.58 -3.12 9.18
C HIS A 62 5.07 -3.74 7.87
N THR A 63 5.78 -4.69 7.25
CA THR A 63 5.33 -5.37 6.02
C THR A 63 4.64 -6.71 6.29
N GLN A 64 4.16 -6.94 7.52
CA GLN A 64 3.44 -8.17 7.88
C GLN A 64 1.95 -8.12 7.51
N LEU A 65 1.36 -6.92 7.46
CA LEU A 65 -0.05 -6.70 7.15
C LEU A 65 -0.19 -6.10 5.74
N THR A 66 -1.15 -6.61 4.96
CA THR A 66 -1.47 -6.06 3.63
C THR A 66 -1.80 -4.57 3.72
N GLN A 67 -2.53 -4.15 4.76
CA GLN A 67 -2.93 -2.77 4.97
C GLN A 67 -1.71 -1.83 5.03
N ASN A 68 -0.65 -2.23 5.73
CA ASN A 68 0.54 -1.41 5.86
C ASN A 68 1.33 -1.33 4.55
N ILE A 69 1.40 -2.44 3.80
CA ILE A 69 2.06 -2.44 2.48
C ILE A 69 1.29 -1.51 1.53
N VAL A 70 -0.04 -1.64 1.47
CA VAL A 70 -0.89 -0.79 0.62
C VAL A 70 -0.73 0.68 1.03
N ALA A 71 -0.86 1.00 2.32
CA ALA A 71 -0.70 2.37 2.83
C ALA A 71 0.66 2.99 2.53
N ALA A 72 1.74 2.20 2.41
CA ALA A 72 3.05 2.70 2.03
C ALA A 72 3.16 3.14 0.55
N TYR A 73 2.16 2.79 -0.27
CA TYR A 73 2.07 3.12 -1.70
C TYR A 73 0.82 3.92 -2.06
N LEU A 74 -0.04 4.25 -1.09
CA LEU A 74 -1.12 5.20 -1.28
C LEU A 74 -0.56 6.61 -1.31
#